data_AF-A0A9E1YUY7-F1
#
_entry.id   AF-A0A9E1YUY7-F1
#
_cell.length_a   1.000
_cell.length_b   1.000
_cell.length_c   1.000
_cell.angle_alpha   90.00
_cell.angle_beta   90.00
_cell.angle_gamma   90.00
#
_symmetry.space_group_name_H-M   'P 1'
#
loop_
_entity.id
_entity.type
_entity.pdbx_description
1 polymer ?
#
loop_
_entity_poly.entity_id
_entity_poly.type
_entity_poly.pdbx_seq_one_letter_code
_entity_poly.pdbx_strand_id
1 'polypeptide(L)'
;FRNYTYAKYGRVILEQPGQFAWQIFDAKATDLLRPEYRIKEVTKVTADTLEELCARLDDVDAERAMETIQTYNAAVQADIPNDPNVKDGRCTHGLAVRKSNWANTISEPPFEAYAVTCGITFTFGGLRIDTTGRVLDRDLDPIPGLHAAGELVGGIFYFNYPGGTGLMSGSVFGRLAGDTAGAHAGQT
;
A
#
# COMPACT_ATOMS: atom_id res chain seq x y z
N PHE A 1 -9.22 -4.09 -6.53
CA PHE A 1 -9.47 -4.27 -5.07
C PHE A 1 -8.29 -3.86 -4.19
N ARG A 2 -7.04 -4.31 -4.42
CA ARG A 2 -5.82 -3.86 -3.69
C ARG A 2 -5.64 -2.33 -3.64
N ASN A 3 -5.95 -1.65 -4.74
CA ASN A 3 -5.65 -0.22 -4.90
C ASN A 3 -6.51 0.69 -4.02
N TYR A 4 -7.58 0.22 -3.36
CA TYR A 4 -8.44 1.07 -2.53
C TYR A 4 -8.03 1.12 -1.06
N THR A 5 -7.07 0.30 -0.60
CA THR A 5 -6.83 0.13 0.84
C THR A 5 -5.38 0.24 1.28
N TYR A 6 -4.38 0.27 0.38
CA TYR A 6 -2.98 0.21 0.82
C TYR A 6 -2.58 1.43 1.69
N ALA A 7 -3.14 2.61 1.45
CA ALA A 7 -2.91 3.79 2.30
C ALA A 7 -3.41 3.58 3.75
N LYS A 8 -4.39 2.70 3.97
CA LYS A 8 -4.90 2.37 5.31
C LYS A 8 -3.97 1.44 6.08
N TYR A 9 -3.20 0.58 5.41
CA TYR A 9 -2.29 -0.35 6.08
C TYR A 9 -1.17 0.39 6.80
N GLY A 10 -0.63 1.45 6.19
CA GLY A 10 0.37 2.31 6.84
C GLY A 10 -0.12 2.85 8.17
N ARG A 11 -1.35 3.37 8.22
CA ARG A 11 -1.95 3.86 9.48
C ARG A 11 -2.10 2.75 10.54
N VAL A 12 -2.58 1.56 10.15
CA VAL A 12 -2.73 0.44 11.09
C VAL A 12 -1.37 -0.04 11.62
N ILE A 13 -0.32 -0.01 10.79
CA ILE A 13 1.05 -0.32 11.20
C ILE A 13 1.59 0.74 12.16
N LEU A 14 1.32 2.02 11.94
CA LEU A 14 1.72 3.10 12.85
C LEU A 14 1.06 3.01 14.24
N GLU A 15 -0.09 2.34 14.34
CA GLU A 15 -0.79 2.07 15.60
C GLU A 15 -0.19 0.88 16.37
N GLN A 16 0.69 0.08 15.74
CA GLN A 16 1.37 -1.03 16.43
C GLN A 16 2.54 -0.52 17.30
N PRO A 17 2.94 -1.27 18.35
CA PRO A 17 4.16 -0.99 19.10
C PRO A 17 5.37 -0.86 18.18
N GLY A 18 6.20 0.16 18.40
CA GLY A 18 7.37 0.44 17.54
C GLY A 18 7.03 0.91 16.11
N GLN A 19 5.74 1.06 15.77
CA GLN A 19 5.26 1.52 14.46
C GLN A 19 5.70 0.65 13.28
N PHE A 20 5.86 -0.65 13.51
CA PHE A 20 6.28 -1.60 12.49
C PHE A 20 5.43 -2.89 12.53
N ALA A 21 5.57 -3.71 11.50
CA ALA A 21 5.03 -5.06 11.44
C ALA A 21 5.96 -5.97 10.63
N TRP A 22 5.75 -7.28 10.72
CA TRP A 22 6.41 -8.27 9.87
C TRP A 22 5.45 -8.83 8.83
N GLN A 23 5.85 -8.84 7.56
CA GLN A 23 5.17 -9.61 6.51
C GLN A 23 5.83 -10.97 6.39
N ILE A 24 5.06 -12.04 6.56
CA ILE A 24 5.56 -13.42 6.53
C ILE A 24 5.09 -14.11 5.26
N PHE A 25 6.02 -14.74 4.55
CA PHE A 25 5.79 -15.54 3.35
C PHE A 25 6.47 -16.90 3.50
N ASP A 26 6.03 -17.85 2.69
CA ASP A 26 6.63 -19.17 2.57
C ASP A 26 6.93 -19.45 1.08
N ALA A 27 7.56 -20.59 0.80
CA ALA A 27 8.06 -20.92 -0.54
C ALA A 27 6.98 -20.87 -1.64
N LYS A 28 5.70 -21.09 -1.30
CA LYS A 28 4.60 -21.01 -2.25
C LYS A 28 4.42 -19.62 -2.85
N ALA A 29 4.79 -18.57 -2.11
CA ALA A 29 4.55 -17.18 -2.48
C ALA A 29 5.82 -16.41 -2.87
N THR A 30 7.01 -16.91 -2.50
CA THR A 30 8.28 -16.18 -2.67
C THR A 30 8.55 -15.77 -4.12
N ASP A 31 8.25 -16.63 -5.09
CA ASP A 31 8.43 -16.33 -6.52
C ASP A 31 7.44 -15.31 -7.07
N LEU A 32 6.32 -15.09 -6.37
CA LEU A 32 5.33 -14.06 -6.71
C LEU A 32 5.69 -12.68 -6.15
N LEU A 33 6.67 -12.61 -5.25
CA LEU A 33 7.13 -11.34 -4.69
C LEU A 33 7.83 -10.51 -5.75
N ARG A 34 7.55 -9.21 -5.73
CA ARG A 34 8.16 -8.28 -6.68
C ARG A 34 9.67 -8.12 -6.42
N PRO A 35 10.46 -7.69 -7.42
CA PRO A 35 11.91 -7.52 -7.27
C PRO A 35 12.33 -6.63 -6.10
N GLU A 36 11.48 -5.69 -5.67
CA GLU A 36 11.75 -4.79 -4.54
C GLU A 36 11.91 -5.52 -3.21
N TYR A 37 11.42 -6.76 -3.07
CA TYR A 37 11.68 -7.60 -1.89
C TYR A 37 13.11 -8.18 -1.86
N ARG A 38 13.87 -8.03 -2.94
CA ARG A 38 15.21 -8.63 -3.11
C ARG A 38 16.33 -7.57 -3.21
N ILE A 39 16.05 -6.30 -2.95
CA ILE A 39 17.07 -5.25 -2.94
C ILE A 39 17.92 -5.34 -1.67
N LYS A 40 19.13 -4.77 -1.70
CA LYS A 40 20.12 -4.88 -0.61
C LYS A 40 19.64 -4.23 0.69
N GLU A 41 18.80 -3.21 0.56
CA GLU A 41 18.29 -2.38 1.64
C GLU A 41 17.11 -3.02 2.40
N VAL A 42 16.63 -4.19 1.96
CA VAL A 42 15.53 -4.89 2.62
C VAL A 42 16.00 -5.55 3.91
N THR A 43 15.37 -5.20 5.03
CA THR A 43 15.48 -5.95 6.27
C THR A 43 14.62 -7.21 6.19
N LYS A 44 15.26 -8.37 6.04
CA LYS A 44 14.59 -9.67 5.98
C LYS A 44 15.22 -10.71 6.90
N VAL A 45 14.39 -11.64 7.34
CA VAL A 45 14.76 -12.87 8.03
C VAL A 45 14.34 -14.05 7.16
N THR A 46 15.22 -15.05 7.01
CA THR A 46 14.92 -16.29 6.29
C THR A 46 15.25 -17.46 7.20
N ALA A 47 14.36 -18.44 7.30
CA ALA A 47 14.52 -19.63 8.14
C ALA A 47 13.90 -20.86 7.49
N ASP A 48 14.37 -22.05 7.89
CA ASP A 48 13.85 -23.33 7.37
C ASP A 48 12.70 -23.90 8.23
N THR A 49 12.45 -23.31 9.40
CA THR A 49 11.31 -23.63 10.26
C THR A 49 10.61 -22.37 10.76
N LEU A 50 9.33 -22.49 11.11
CA LEU A 50 8.57 -21.38 11.68
C LEU A 50 9.06 -21.00 13.08
N GLU A 51 9.52 -21.98 13.85
CA GLU A 51 10.09 -21.77 15.19
C GLU A 51 11.36 -20.92 15.10
N GLU A 52 12.25 -21.24 14.17
CA GLU A 52 13.47 -20.46 13.94
C GLU A 52 13.12 -19.07 13.39
N LEU A 53 12.14 -18.97 12.48
CA LEU A 53 11.68 -17.68 11.97
C LEU A 53 11.20 -16.79 13.12
N CYS A 54 10.27 -17.29 13.96
CA CYS A 54 9.67 -16.54 15.06
C CYS A 54 10.70 -16.11 16.09
N ALA A 55 11.69 -16.96 16.41
CA ALA A 55 12.77 -16.64 17.33
C ALA A 55 13.70 -15.53 16.82
N ARG A 56 13.71 -15.28 15.50
CA ARG A 56 14.55 -14.27 14.83
C ARG A 56 13.80 -13.00 14.47
N LEU A 57 12.50 -12.89 14.79
CA LEU A 57 11.73 -11.66 14.57
C LEU A 57 12.03 -10.68 15.70
N ASP A 58 12.81 -9.66 15.40
CA ASP A 58 13.11 -8.59 16.35
C ASP A 58 11.83 -7.88 16.82
N ASP A 59 11.82 -7.49 18.10
CA ASP A 59 10.74 -6.75 18.76
C ASP A 59 9.34 -7.43 18.70
N VAL A 60 9.32 -8.77 18.54
CA VAL A 60 8.12 -9.61 18.55
C VAL A 60 8.24 -10.74 19.56
N ASP A 61 7.15 -11.07 20.23
CA ASP A 61 7.03 -12.26 21.08
C ASP A 61 6.95 -13.53 20.20
N ALA A 62 8.00 -14.34 20.24
CA ALA A 62 8.15 -15.52 19.38
C ALA A 62 7.07 -16.59 19.64
N GLU A 63 6.66 -16.81 20.89
CA GLU A 63 5.63 -17.80 21.24
C GLU A 63 4.28 -17.36 20.68
N ARG A 64 3.90 -16.10 20.92
CA ARG A 64 2.63 -15.53 20.42
C ARG A 64 2.60 -15.42 18.89
N ALA A 65 3.75 -15.15 18.26
CA ALA A 65 3.86 -15.17 16.80
C ALA A 65 3.60 -16.57 16.25
N MET A 66 4.19 -17.60 16.85
CA MET A 66 3.99 -18.99 16.46
C MET A 66 2.52 -19.40 16.63
N GLU A 67 1.89 -19.08 17.78
CA GLU A 67 0.47 -19.32 18.02
C GLU A 67 -0.42 -18.64 16.97
N THR A 68 -0.08 -17.41 16.59
CA THR A 68 -0.81 -16.65 15.57
C THR A 68 -0.74 -17.34 14.21
N ILE A 69 0.44 -17.81 13.79
CA ILE A 69 0.63 -18.52 12.52
C ILE A 69 -0.12 -19.85 12.53
N GLN A 70 -0.03 -20.62 13.63
CA GLN A 70 -0.76 -21.88 13.79
C GLN A 70 -2.28 -21.66 13.72
N THR A 71 -2.79 -20.65 14.43
CA THR A 71 -4.21 -20.28 14.43
C THR A 71 -4.68 -19.85 13.05
N TYR A 72 -3.88 -19.04 12.34
CA TYR A 72 -4.19 -18.65 10.97
C TYR A 72 -4.21 -19.86 10.03
N ASN A 73 -3.21 -20.74 10.08
CA ASN A 73 -3.12 -21.94 9.25
C ASN A 73 -4.32 -22.88 9.47
N ALA A 74 -4.73 -23.09 10.73
CA ALA A 74 -5.89 -23.90 11.08
C ALA A 74 -7.22 -23.29 10.59
N ALA A 75 -7.27 -21.97 10.43
CA ALA A 75 -8.46 -21.27 9.96
C ALA A 75 -8.66 -21.33 8.44
N VAL A 76 -7.62 -21.68 7.66
CA VAL A 76 -7.66 -21.71 6.19
C VAL A 76 -8.56 -22.84 5.67
N GLN A 77 -9.49 -22.50 4.77
CA GLN A 77 -10.31 -23.48 4.02
C GLN A 77 -9.48 -24.09 2.88
N ALA A 78 -8.66 -25.08 3.21
CA ALA A 78 -7.68 -25.66 2.29
C ALA A 78 -8.32 -26.50 1.15
N ASP A 79 -9.56 -26.92 1.33
CA ASP A 79 -10.40 -27.65 0.38
C ASP A 79 -10.83 -26.79 -0.83
N ILE A 80 -10.89 -25.47 -0.66
CA ILE A 80 -11.18 -24.52 -1.75
C ILE A 80 -9.89 -24.26 -2.53
N PRO A 81 -9.79 -24.56 -3.84
CA PRO A 81 -8.58 -24.32 -4.62
C PRO A 81 -8.13 -22.86 -4.59
N ASN A 82 -6.82 -22.63 -4.53
CA ASN A 82 -6.24 -21.29 -4.65
C ASN A 82 -6.13 -20.90 -6.13
N ASP A 83 -6.81 -19.82 -6.53
CA ASP A 83 -6.67 -19.23 -7.87
C ASP A 83 -6.32 -17.74 -7.73
N PRO A 84 -5.06 -17.35 -8.00
CA PRO A 84 -4.61 -15.97 -7.84
C PRO A 84 -5.24 -15.00 -8.85
N ASN A 85 -5.91 -15.50 -9.90
CA ASN A 85 -6.47 -14.68 -10.98
C ASN A 85 -7.92 -14.26 -10.75
N VAL A 86 -8.63 -14.89 -9.80
CA VAL A 86 -10.03 -14.59 -9.48
C VAL A 86 -10.22 -14.45 -7.98
N LYS A 87 -11.38 -13.93 -7.55
CA LYS A 87 -11.78 -14.00 -6.13
C LYS A 87 -12.20 -15.43 -5.83
N ASP A 88 -11.22 -16.26 -5.48
CA ASP A 88 -11.35 -17.72 -5.33
C ASP A 88 -12.24 -18.16 -4.16
N GLY A 89 -12.57 -17.26 -3.23
CA GLY A 89 -13.33 -17.59 -2.02
C GLY A 89 -12.55 -18.42 -1.00
N ARG A 90 -11.29 -18.78 -1.27
CA ARG A 90 -10.42 -19.50 -0.34
C ARG A 90 -10.09 -18.59 0.82
N CYS A 91 -10.68 -18.86 1.98
CA CYS A 91 -10.78 -17.90 3.06
C CYS A 91 -10.37 -18.47 4.42
N THR A 92 -10.37 -17.62 5.45
CA THR A 92 -10.26 -18.04 6.85
C THR A 92 -11.60 -17.97 7.58
N HIS A 93 -11.80 -18.84 8.57
CA HIS A 93 -12.95 -18.82 9.49
C HIS A 93 -12.50 -18.74 10.95
N GLY A 94 -13.29 -18.09 11.80
CA GLY A 94 -13.03 -18.01 13.25
C GLY A 94 -11.96 -16.97 13.67
N LEU A 95 -11.30 -16.29 12.73
CA LEU A 95 -10.37 -15.20 13.03
C LEU A 95 -11.11 -13.86 13.21
N ALA A 96 -10.59 -13.01 14.11
CA ALA A 96 -11.09 -11.65 14.31
C ALA A 96 -11.04 -10.82 13.01
N VAL A 97 -9.98 -11.02 12.21
CA VAL A 97 -9.86 -10.46 10.86
C VAL A 97 -9.89 -11.59 9.85
N ARG A 98 -11.02 -11.71 9.15
CA ARG A 98 -11.19 -12.73 8.11
C ARG A 98 -10.42 -12.36 6.84
N LYS A 99 -9.56 -13.27 6.38
CA LYS A 99 -9.02 -13.23 5.02
C LYS A 99 -10.06 -13.83 4.08
N SER A 100 -10.59 -13.02 3.18
CA SER A 100 -11.79 -13.39 2.41
C SER A 100 -11.51 -14.18 1.13
N ASN A 101 -10.28 -14.14 0.61
CA ASN A 101 -9.82 -14.80 -0.62
C ASN A 101 -8.30 -15.07 -0.51
N TRP A 102 -7.79 -15.98 -1.34
CA TRP A 102 -6.37 -16.31 -1.47
C TRP A 102 -5.70 -16.68 -0.14
N ALA A 103 -6.45 -17.28 0.80
CA ALA A 103 -5.94 -17.71 2.07
C ALA A 103 -5.10 -18.98 1.89
N ASN A 104 -3.78 -18.84 1.87
CA ASN A 104 -2.85 -19.96 1.88
C ASN A 104 -2.26 -20.13 3.27
N THR A 105 -2.01 -21.38 3.66
CA THR A 105 -1.25 -21.72 4.86
C THR A 105 0.20 -21.32 4.66
N ILE A 106 0.86 -20.91 5.74
CA ILE A 106 2.29 -20.65 5.83
C ILE A 106 2.91 -21.93 6.38
N SER A 107 3.40 -22.81 5.51
CA SER A 107 3.77 -24.18 5.91
C SER A 107 4.95 -24.79 5.15
N GLU A 108 5.41 -24.16 4.07
CA GLU A 108 6.46 -24.72 3.22
C GLU A 108 7.75 -23.87 3.27
N PRO A 109 8.87 -24.41 3.76
CA PRO A 109 10.12 -23.67 3.80
C PRO A 109 10.72 -23.46 2.39
N PRO A 110 11.59 -22.45 2.19
CA PRO A 110 12.03 -21.49 3.20
C PRO A 110 10.93 -20.47 3.57
N PHE A 111 10.91 -20.08 4.83
CA PHE A 111 10.07 -19.00 5.33
C PHE A 111 10.84 -17.68 5.26
N GLU A 112 10.20 -16.61 4.79
CA GLU A 112 10.78 -15.28 4.73
C GLU A 112 9.88 -14.28 5.47
N ALA A 113 10.48 -13.47 6.35
CA ALA A 113 9.83 -12.37 7.03
C ALA A 113 10.49 -11.03 6.66
N TYR A 114 9.67 -10.02 6.40
CA TYR A 114 10.11 -8.70 5.98
C TYR A 114 9.60 -7.64 6.95
N ALA A 115 10.51 -6.86 7.54
CA ALA A 115 10.14 -5.76 8.43
C ALA A 115 9.56 -4.61 7.59
N VAL A 116 8.40 -4.10 7.98
CA VAL A 116 7.72 -3.01 7.28
C VAL A 116 7.26 -1.93 8.26
N THR A 117 7.39 -0.69 7.84
CA THR A 117 6.83 0.48 8.53
C THR A 117 6.13 1.39 7.52
N CYS A 118 5.40 2.39 8.01
CA CYS A 118 4.75 3.36 7.15
C CYS A 118 5.76 4.41 6.64
N GLY A 119 5.88 4.52 5.32
CA GLY A 119 6.59 5.63 4.66
C GLY A 119 5.62 6.68 4.14
N ILE A 120 6.04 7.96 4.15
CA ILE A 120 5.31 9.03 3.46
C ILE A 120 5.55 8.86 1.96
N THR A 121 4.47 8.67 1.19
CA THR A 121 4.55 8.57 -0.27
C THR A 121 4.32 9.91 -0.96
N PHE A 122 3.28 10.65 -0.55
CA PHE A 122 2.96 12.00 -1.04
C PHE A 122 1.93 12.70 -0.15
N THR A 123 1.71 13.98 -0.38
CA THR A 123 0.71 14.80 0.34
C THR A 123 -0.57 14.99 -0.46
N PHE A 124 -1.73 14.94 0.20
CA PHE A 124 -3.03 15.23 -0.43
C PHE A 124 -3.37 16.72 -0.50
N GLY A 125 -2.75 17.51 0.38
CA GLY A 125 -2.86 18.96 0.36
C GLY A 125 -2.01 19.56 -0.76
N GLY A 126 -2.32 20.79 -1.12
CA GLY A 126 -1.63 21.52 -2.17
C GLY A 126 -2.35 22.82 -2.50
N LEU A 127 -1.92 23.45 -3.59
CA LEU A 127 -2.54 24.64 -4.14
C LEU A 127 -3.96 24.33 -4.63
N ARG A 128 -4.88 25.25 -4.35
CA ARG A 128 -6.23 25.18 -4.91
C ARG A 128 -6.18 25.70 -6.34
N ILE A 129 -6.75 24.93 -7.26
CA ILE A 129 -6.91 25.31 -8.66
C ILE A 129 -8.39 25.35 -9.05
N ASP A 130 -8.71 26.07 -10.12
CA ASP A 130 -9.96 25.87 -10.82
C ASP A 130 -9.90 24.67 -11.78
N THR A 131 -10.97 24.44 -12.55
CA THR A 131 -11.07 23.33 -13.51
C THR A 131 -10.16 23.46 -14.73
N THR A 132 -9.42 24.57 -14.85
CA THR A 132 -8.47 24.84 -15.95
C THR A 132 -7.02 24.80 -15.50
N GLY A 133 -6.75 24.58 -14.21
CA GLY A 133 -5.39 24.50 -13.67
C GLY A 133 -4.80 25.84 -13.21
N ARG A 134 -5.60 26.91 -13.18
CA ARG A 134 -5.17 28.22 -12.64
C ARG A 134 -5.20 28.19 -11.12
N VAL A 135 -4.14 28.67 -10.48
CA VAL A 135 -4.07 28.75 -9.02
C VAL A 135 -5.00 29.85 -8.53
N LEU A 136 -5.75 29.54 -7.47
CA LEU A 136 -6.67 30.47 -6.83
C LEU A 136 -6.03 31.13 -5.61
N ASP A 137 -6.32 32.41 -5.41
CA ASP A 137 -5.97 33.12 -4.19
C ASP A 137 -6.94 32.79 -3.03
N ARG A 138 -6.91 33.61 -1.97
CA ARG A 138 -7.72 33.41 -0.77
C ARG A 138 -9.20 33.76 -0.97
N ASP A 139 -9.50 34.60 -1.97
CA ASP A 139 -10.84 35.03 -2.34
C ASP A 139 -11.44 34.16 -3.46
N LEU A 140 -10.69 33.12 -3.88
CA LEU A 140 -11.01 32.17 -4.95
C LEU A 140 -10.90 32.75 -6.35
N ASP A 141 -10.17 33.86 -6.50
CA ASP A 141 -9.91 34.46 -7.79
C ASP A 141 -8.65 33.85 -8.43
N PRO A 142 -8.64 33.60 -9.75
CA PRO A 142 -7.46 33.10 -10.44
C PRO A 142 -6.31 34.12 -10.41
N ILE A 143 -5.14 33.68 -9.95
CA ILE A 143 -3.92 34.48 -9.97
C ILE A 143 -3.38 34.53 -11.41
N PRO A 144 -3.26 35.71 -12.05
CA PRO A 144 -2.81 35.81 -13.43
C PRO A 144 -1.42 35.20 -13.64
N GLY A 145 -1.30 34.37 -14.68
CA GLY A 145 -0.06 33.70 -15.05
C GLY A 145 0.32 32.48 -14.20
N LEU A 146 -0.35 32.22 -13.07
CA LEU A 146 0.03 31.14 -12.15
C LEU A 146 -0.84 29.89 -12.34
N HIS A 147 -0.19 28.78 -12.67
CA HIS A 147 -0.83 27.48 -12.90
C HIS A 147 -0.16 26.38 -12.07
N ALA A 148 -0.91 25.35 -11.71
CA ALA A 148 -0.39 24.19 -10.98
C ALA A 148 -1.02 22.89 -11.48
N ALA A 149 -0.24 21.81 -11.39
CA ALA A 149 -0.64 20.47 -11.78
C ALA A 149 0.08 19.41 -10.94
N GLY A 150 -0.40 18.17 -11.02
CA GLY A 150 0.22 17.04 -10.33
C GLY A 150 0.08 17.12 -8.82
N GLU A 151 1.10 16.67 -8.09
CA GLU A 151 1.07 16.58 -6.63
C GLU A 151 1.06 17.94 -5.92
N LEU A 152 1.38 19.02 -6.63
CA LEU A 152 1.22 20.38 -6.11
C LEU A 152 -0.25 20.79 -5.94
N VAL A 153 -1.20 20.08 -6.56
CA VAL A 153 -2.62 20.40 -6.50
C VAL A 153 -3.28 19.71 -5.31
N GLY A 154 -3.95 20.51 -4.48
CA GLY A 154 -4.74 20.04 -3.36
C GLY A 154 -6.21 19.82 -3.71
N GLY A 155 -6.94 19.14 -2.81
CA GLY A 155 -8.41 19.03 -2.88
C GLY A 155 -8.94 17.89 -3.74
N ILE A 156 -8.07 17.03 -4.25
CA ILE A 156 -8.43 15.84 -5.03
C ILE A 156 -8.62 14.62 -4.11
N PHE A 157 -7.80 14.50 -3.08
CA PHE A 157 -7.83 13.41 -2.10
C PHE A 157 -7.90 13.99 -0.67
N TYR A 158 -8.47 13.25 0.28
CA TYR A 158 -8.62 13.69 1.68
C TYR A 158 -8.36 12.58 2.69
N PHE A 159 -9.10 11.48 2.60
CA PHE A 159 -9.00 10.38 3.58
C PHE A 159 -8.29 9.13 3.04
N ASN A 160 -8.25 9.01 1.72
CA ASN A 160 -7.71 7.86 1.03
C ASN A 160 -7.43 8.26 -0.43
N TYR A 161 -6.55 7.53 -1.10
CA TYR A 161 -6.36 7.67 -2.54
C TYR A 161 -6.33 6.28 -3.21
N PRO A 162 -7.10 6.07 -4.29
CA PRO A 162 -6.99 4.83 -5.04
C PRO A 162 -5.62 4.75 -5.75
N GLY A 163 -4.91 3.64 -5.57
CA GLY A 163 -3.60 3.44 -6.19
C GLY A 163 -3.65 3.68 -7.71
N GLY A 164 -2.70 4.47 -8.21
CA GLY A 164 -2.61 4.87 -9.62
C GLY A 164 -3.32 6.19 -9.97
N THR A 165 -4.23 6.71 -9.13
CA THR A 165 -4.95 7.96 -9.45
C THR A 165 -4.06 9.21 -9.38
N GLY A 166 -2.94 9.17 -8.66
CA GLY A 166 -1.95 10.25 -8.67
C GLY A 166 -1.33 10.47 -10.05
N LEU A 167 -1.01 9.40 -10.77
CA LEU A 167 -0.49 9.46 -12.14
C LEU A 167 -1.54 10.03 -13.10
N MET A 168 -2.80 9.56 -12.98
CA MET A 168 -3.91 10.08 -13.78
C MET A 168 -4.17 11.56 -13.51
N SER A 169 -4.13 11.98 -12.24
CA SER A 169 -4.24 13.38 -11.83
C SER A 169 -3.14 14.21 -12.50
N GLY A 170 -1.88 13.78 -12.40
CA GLY A 170 -0.75 14.43 -13.04
C GLY A 170 -0.93 14.59 -14.56
N SER A 171 -1.36 13.55 -15.26
CA SER A 171 -1.57 13.62 -16.71
C SER A 171 -2.71 14.55 -17.11
N VAL A 172 -3.85 14.50 -16.41
CA VAL A 172 -5.04 15.29 -16.75
C VAL A 172 -4.84 16.76 -16.40
N PHE A 173 -4.48 17.07 -15.15
CA PHE A 173 -4.28 18.45 -14.72
C PHE A 173 -3.02 19.05 -15.34
N GLY A 174 -2.00 18.24 -15.64
CA GLY A 174 -0.81 18.69 -16.36
C GLY A 174 -1.15 19.19 -17.76
N ARG A 175 -1.99 18.46 -18.49
CA ARG A 175 -2.47 18.89 -19.81
C ARG A 175 -3.32 20.15 -19.72
N LEU A 176 -4.29 20.20 -18.81
CA LEU A 176 -5.17 21.37 -18.62
C LEU A 176 -4.40 22.65 -18.27
N ALA A 177 -3.48 22.54 -17.30
CA ALA A 177 -2.64 23.66 -16.89
C ALA A 177 -1.72 24.11 -18.04
N GLY A 178 -1.16 23.17 -18.80
CA GLY A 178 -0.33 23.48 -19.97
C GLY A 178 -1.09 24.18 -21.09
N ASP A 179 -2.27 23.68 -21.46
CA ASP A 179 -3.12 24.28 -22.50
C ASP A 179 -3.53 25.71 -22.10
N THR A 180 -3.92 25.92 -20.84
CA THR A 180 -4.35 27.22 -20.32
C THR A 180 -3.19 28.20 -20.21
N ALA A 181 -2.03 27.75 -19.71
CA ALA A 181 -0.82 28.58 -19.64
C ALA A 181 -0.36 29.00 -21.05
N GLY A 182 -0.40 28.10 -22.03
CA GLY A 182 -0.07 28.40 -23.42
C GLY A 182 -1.02 29.44 -24.04
N ALA A 183 -2.33 29.29 -23.80
CA ALA A 183 -3.31 30.28 -24.25
C ALA A 183 -3.11 31.65 -23.59
N HIS A 184 -2.77 31.69 -22.31
CA HIS A 184 -2.50 32.94 -21.58
C HIS A 184 -1.27 33.66 -22.15
N ALA A 185 -0.17 32.94 -22.37
CA ALA A 185 1.06 33.50 -22.92
C ALA A 185 0.90 34.03 -24.36
N GLY A 186 -0.02 33.47 -25.15
CA GLY A 186 -0.33 33.96 -26.49
C GLY A 186 -1.18 35.24 -26.54
N GLN A 187 -1.71 35.68 -25.40
CA GLN A 187 -2.54 36.88 -25.27
C GLN A 187 -1.77 38.09 -24.69
N THR A 188 -0.61 37.84 -24.10
CA THR A 188 0.34 38.84 -23.57
C THR A 188 1.37 39.22 -24.60
#